data_AF-A0A537JQC5-F1
#
_entry.id   AF-A0A537JQC5-F1
#
_cell.length_a   1.000
_cell.length_b   1.000
_cell.length_c   1.000
_cell.angle_alpha   90.00
_cell.angle_beta   90.00
_cell.angle_gamma   90.00
#
_symmetry.space_group_name_H-M   'P 1'
#
loop_
_entity.id
_entity.type
_entity.pdbx_description
1 polymer ?
#
loop_
_entity_poly.entity_id
_entity_poly.type
_entity_poly.pdbx_seq_one_letter_code
_entity_poly.pdbx_strand_id
1 'polypeptide(L)'
;MKILCVWKTSLKKFSMHKRFLSLGALLGMIAVSLGAFGAHGLKQIVSPGDVSVFQTGVQYQMYHTLALMLVGIVYDRLPNKWIVLAGYLFSLGVLFFSGSLYLITAL
;
A
#
# COMPACT_ATOMS: atom_id res chain seq x y z
N MET A 1 -5.27 -37.46 -10.24
CA MET A 1 -5.68 -36.05 -10.43
C MET A 1 -5.71 -35.19 -9.15
N LYS A 2 -6.03 -35.74 -7.96
CA LYS A 2 -6.06 -34.97 -6.69
C LYS A 2 -4.67 -34.48 -6.19
N ILE A 3 -3.61 -35.26 -6.41
CA ILE A 3 -2.25 -34.92 -5.93
C ILE A 3 -1.69 -33.68 -6.63
N LEU A 4 -1.83 -33.56 -7.95
CA LEU A 4 -1.39 -32.37 -8.71
C LEU A 4 -2.09 -31.07 -8.27
N CYS A 5 -3.32 -31.16 -7.73
CA CYS A 5 -4.09 -30.00 -7.27
C CYS A 5 -3.54 -29.43 -5.95
N VAL A 6 -3.12 -30.29 -5.02
CA VAL A 6 -2.58 -29.90 -3.70
C VAL A 6 -1.23 -29.17 -3.81
N TRP A 7 -0.38 -29.56 -4.75
CA TRP A 7 0.89 -28.86 -5.00
C TRP A 7 0.67 -27.47 -5.62
N LYS A 8 -0.34 -27.33 -6.49
CA LYS A 8 -0.66 -26.06 -7.16
C LYS A 8 -1.23 -25.01 -6.19
N THR A 9 -2.02 -25.42 -5.21
CA THR A 9 -2.52 -24.54 -4.14
C THR A 9 -1.44 -24.16 -3.13
N SER A 10 -0.53 -25.09 -2.80
CA SER A 10 0.63 -24.83 -1.94
C SER A 10 1.60 -23.81 -2.56
N LEU A 11 1.96 -23.98 -3.84
CA LEU A 11 2.84 -23.04 -4.55
C LEU A 11 2.26 -21.62 -4.70
N LYS A 12 0.94 -21.51 -4.92
CA LYS A 12 0.24 -20.20 -4.96
C LYS A 12 0.24 -19.49 -3.60
N LYS A 13 0.12 -20.25 -2.50
CA LYS A 13 0.10 -19.72 -1.12
C LYS A 13 1.42 -19.02 -0.76
N PHE A 14 2.56 -19.58 -1.15
CA PHE A 14 3.88 -18.97 -0.90
C PHE A 14 4.14 -17.69 -1.72
N SER A 15 3.38 -17.43 -2.76
CA SER A 15 3.61 -16.28 -3.65
C SER A 15 2.96 -14.98 -3.13
N MET A 16 1.72 -15.03 -2.64
CA MET A 16 0.94 -13.81 -2.38
C MET A 16 1.37 -13.06 -1.12
N HIS A 17 1.77 -13.77 -0.05
CA HIS A 17 2.27 -13.11 1.17
C HIS A 17 3.51 -12.27 0.88
N LYS A 18 4.53 -12.84 0.19
CA LYS A 18 5.77 -12.13 -0.15
C LYS A 18 5.47 -10.91 -1.02
N ARG A 19 4.58 -11.05 -2.00
CA ARG A 19 4.18 -9.93 -2.88
C ARG A 19 3.59 -8.77 -2.09
N PHE A 20 2.65 -9.02 -1.17
CA PHE A 20 2.06 -7.95 -0.36
C PHE A 20 3.06 -7.33 0.63
N LEU A 21 3.94 -8.13 1.22
CA LEU A 21 5.00 -7.61 2.10
C LEU A 21 6.03 -6.77 1.34
N SER A 22 6.49 -7.25 0.18
CA SER A 22 7.41 -6.50 -0.69
C SER A 22 6.78 -5.21 -1.20
N LEU A 23 5.53 -5.25 -1.64
CA LEU A 23 4.80 -4.06 -2.09
C LEU A 23 4.58 -3.09 -0.92
N GLY A 24 4.20 -3.58 0.26
CA GLY A 24 4.07 -2.76 1.47
C GLY A 24 5.39 -2.08 1.85
N ALA A 25 6.51 -2.81 1.83
CA ALA A 25 7.82 -2.22 2.12
C ALA A 25 8.19 -1.09 1.12
N LEU A 26 7.93 -1.31 -0.18
CA LEU A 26 8.15 -0.30 -1.21
C LEU A 26 7.26 0.93 -1.00
N LEU A 27 5.96 0.72 -0.78
CA LEU A 27 5.00 1.80 -0.57
C LEU A 27 5.28 2.58 0.73
N GLY A 28 5.77 1.90 1.76
CA GLY A 28 6.18 2.51 3.03
C GLY A 28 7.42 3.38 2.88
N MET A 29 8.43 2.90 2.16
CA MET A 29 9.59 3.70 1.81
C MET A 29 9.18 4.96 1.04
N ILE A 30 8.28 4.84 0.06
CA ILE A 30 7.75 6.00 -0.68
C ILE A 30 6.99 6.94 0.26
N ALA A 31 6.15 6.42 1.15
CA ALA A 31 5.36 7.23 2.08
C ALA A 31 6.25 8.05 3.03
N VAL A 32 7.32 7.45 3.56
CA VAL A 32 8.29 8.16 4.42
C VAL A 32 9.01 9.26 3.65
N SER A 33 9.49 8.95 2.43
CA SER A 33 10.17 9.92 1.57
C SER A 33 9.25 11.10 1.20
N LEU A 34 8.01 10.83 0.81
CA LEU A 34 7.02 11.86 0.52
C LEU A 34 6.66 12.65 1.77
N GLY A 35 6.50 12.02 2.93
CA GLY A 35 6.22 12.71 4.20
C GLY A 35 7.33 13.68 4.58
N ALA A 36 8.59 13.26 4.46
CA ALA A 36 9.76 14.12 4.69
C ALA A 36 9.79 15.30 3.72
N PHE A 37 9.55 15.05 2.43
CA PHE A 37 9.43 16.10 1.42
C PHE A 37 8.30 17.07 1.73
N GLY A 38 7.12 16.57 2.10
CA GLY A 38 5.97 17.38 2.46
C GLY A 38 6.22 18.28 3.69
N ALA A 39 7.00 17.80 4.66
CA ALA A 39 7.26 18.52 5.89
C ALA A 39 8.37 19.58 5.77
N HIS A 40 9.37 19.35 4.91
CA HIS A 40 10.56 20.20 4.82
C HIS A 40 10.66 20.97 3.49
N GLY A 41 10.30 20.33 2.37
CA GLY A 41 10.45 20.89 1.02
C GLY A 41 9.16 21.55 0.51
N LEU A 42 8.06 20.77 0.44
CA LEU A 42 6.83 21.19 -0.22
C LEU A 42 6.22 22.47 0.37
N LYS A 43 6.35 22.67 1.70
CA LYS A 43 5.89 23.87 2.41
C LYS A 43 6.45 25.19 1.89
N GLN A 44 7.57 25.15 1.15
CA GLN A 44 8.21 26.34 0.58
C GLN A 44 7.69 26.65 -0.83
N ILE A 45 6.92 25.75 -1.44
CA ILE A 45 6.57 25.79 -2.87
C ILE A 45 5.06 25.98 -3.07
N VAL A 46 4.22 25.47 -2.18
CA VAL A 46 2.75 25.49 -2.30
C VAL A 46 2.08 26.13 -1.09
N SER A 47 0.78 26.42 -1.20
CA SER A 47 0.02 27.04 -0.11
C SER A 47 -0.08 26.13 1.13
N PRO A 48 -0.28 26.68 2.34
CA PRO A 48 -0.49 25.86 3.53
C PRO A 48 -1.67 24.88 3.41
N GLY A 49 -2.70 25.26 2.63
CA GLY A 49 -3.83 24.39 2.32
C GLY A 49 -3.40 23.16 1.52
N ASP A 50 -2.63 23.35 0.45
CA ASP A 50 -2.18 22.25 -0.41
C ASP A 50 -1.19 21.33 0.32
N VAL A 51 -0.35 21.89 1.19
CA VAL A 51 0.50 21.08 2.08
C VAL A 51 -0.36 20.14 2.94
N SER A 52 -1.47 20.63 3.49
CA SER A 52 -2.34 19.82 4.35
C SER A 52 -3.02 18.68 3.57
N VAL A 53 -3.42 18.96 2.32
CA VAL A 53 -3.98 17.95 1.39
C VAL A 53 -2.92 16.91 1.05
N PHE A 54 -1.69 17.32 0.75
CA PHE A 54 -0.58 16.42 0.45
C PHE A 54 -0.26 15.52 1.65
N GLN A 55 -0.18 16.10 2.85
CA GLN A 55 0.05 15.35 4.09
C GLN A 55 -1.08 14.35 4.38
N THR A 56 -2.32 14.69 4.04
CA THR A 56 -3.45 13.74 4.10
C THR A 56 -3.20 12.57 3.15
N GLY A 57 -2.76 12.84 1.91
CA GLY A 57 -2.36 11.79 0.96
C GLY A 57 -1.29 10.85 1.52
N VAL A 58 -0.24 11.41 2.12
CA VAL A 58 0.86 10.65 2.76
C VAL A 58 0.36 9.81 3.93
N GLN A 59 -0.46 10.39 4.80
CA GLN A 59 -1.00 9.71 5.97
C GLN A 59 -1.82 8.49 5.57
N TYR A 60 -2.71 8.63 4.59
CA TYR A 60 -3.50 7.50 4.10
C TYR A 60 -2.64 6.49 3.33
N GLN A 61 -1.62 6.91 2.60
CA GLN A 61 -0.68 5.97 1.97
C GLN A 61 0.01 5.10 3.03
N MET A 62 0.40 5.69 4.16
CA MET A 62 0.98 4.95 5.28
C MET A 62 -0.02 3.98 5.91
N TYR A 63 -1.27 4.39 6.14
CA TYR A 63 -2.30 3.50 6.66
C TYR A 63 -2.60 2.32 5.73
N HIS A 64 -2.75 2.57 4.43
CA HIS A 64 -2.91 1.52 3.43
C HIS A 64 -1.69 0.60 3.35
N THR A 65 -0.48 1.14 3.51
CA THR A 65 0.75 0.37 3.55
C THR A 65 0.78 -0.59 4.74
N LEU A 66 0.51 -0.08 5.95
CA LEU A 66 0.49 -0.90 7.16
C LEU A 66 -0.60 -1.98 7.06
N ALA A 67 -1.78 -1.62 6.56
CA ALA A 67 -2.86 -2.57 6.30
C ALA A 67 -2.45 -3.65 5.28
N LEU A 68 -1.74 -3.29 4.21
CA LEU A 68 -1.23 -4.24 3.22
C LEU A 68 -0.18 -5.18 3.81
N MET A 69 0.73 -4.68 4.66
CA MET A 69 1.69 -5.52 5.37
C MET A 69 0.99 -6.50 6.31
N LEU A 70 -0.02 -6.05 7.06
CA LEU A 70 -0.85 -6.90 7.90
C LEU A 70 -1.58 -7.97 7.08
N VAL A 71 -2.13 -7.62 5.91
CA VAL A 71 -2.72 -8.59 4.97
C VAL A 71 -1.70 -9.66 4.56
N GLY A 72 -0.47 -9.26 4.25
CA GLY A 72 0.62 -10.18 3.93
C GLY A 72 0.93 -11.17 5.08
N ILE A 73 1.01 -10.66 6.31
CA ILE A 73 1.25 -11.47 7.53
C ILE A 73 0.07 -12.43 7.78
N VAL A 74 -1.16 -11.93 7.73
CA VAL A 74 -2.36 -12.74 8.01
C VAL A 74 -2.57 -13.82 6.94
N TYR A 75 -2.27 -13.54 5.68
CA TYR A 75 -2.43 -14.49 4.59
C TYR A 75 -1.56 -15.76 4.74
N ASP A 76 -0.39 -15.64 5.37
CA ASP A 76 0.48 -16.78 5.64
C ASP A 76 -0.23 -17.84 6.50
N ARG A 77 -0.93 -17.38 7.54
CA ARG A 77 -1.67 -18.23 8.48
C ARG A 77 -3.06 -18.61 7.97
N LEU A 78 -3.78 -17.68 7.36
CA LEU A 78 -5.18 -17.82 6.96
C LEU A 78 -5.36 -17.50 5.46
N PRO A 79 -4.94 -18.38 4.54
CA PRO A 79 -5.07 -18.10 3.11
C PRO A 79 -6.55 -18.10 2.68
N ASN A 80 -7.07 -16.93 2.29
CA ASN A 80 -8.44 -16.77 1.81
C ASN A 80 -8.50 -15.80 0.62
N LYS A 81 -9.41 -16.04 -0.34
CA LYS A 81 -9.70 -15.12 -1.45
C LYS A 81 -10.06 -13.71 -0.99
N TRP A 82 -10.75 -13.58 0.15
CA TRP A 82 -11.13 -12.28 0.71
C TRP A 82 -9.93 -11.48 1.24
N ILE A 83 -8.92 -12.17 1.79
CA ILE A 83 -7.68 -11.53 2.25
C ILE A 83 -6.85 -11.06 1.04
N VAL A 84 -6.84 -11.84 -0.04
CA VAL A 84 -6.21 -11.41 -1.30
C VAL A 84 -6.91 -10.18 -1.87
N LEU A 85 -8.25 -10.18 -1.88
CA LEU A 85 -9.04 -9.03 -2.33
C LEU A 85 -8.75 -7.79 -1.49
N ALA A 86 -8.68 -7.92 -0.16
CA ALA A 86 -8.32 -6.83 0.74
C ALA A 86 -6.93 -6.24 0.39
N GLY A 87 -5.93 -7.09 0.13
CA GLY A 87 -4.60 -6.62 -0.30
C GLY A 87 -4.64 -5.82 -1.60
N TYR A 88 -5.44 -6.25 -2.58
CA TYR A 88 -5.64 -5.48 -3.81
C TYR A 88 -6.37 -4.16 -3.56
N LEU A 89 -7.43 -4.16 -2.75
CA LEU A 89 -8.18 -2.95 -2.42
C LEU A 89 -7.32 -1.92 -1.68
N PHE A 90 -6.46 -2.35 -0.74
CA PHE A 90 -5.53 -1.43 -0.09
C PHE A 90 -4.49 -0.86 -1.07
N SER A 91 -4.00 -1.68 -2.00
CA SER A 91 -3.08 -1.23 -3.05
C SER A 91 -3.73 -0.20 -3.99
N LEU A 92 -4.97 -0.47 -4.41
CA LEU A 92 -5.76 0.46 -5.22
C LEU A 92 -6.10 1.75 -4.45
N GLY A 93 -6.32 1.65 -3.13
CA GLY A 93 -6.49 2.82 -2.26
C GLY A 93 -5.29 3.75 -2.30
N VAL A 94 -4.07 3.23 -2.25
CA VAL A 94 -2.87 4.08 -2.43
C VAL A 94 -2.86 4.78 -3.77
N LEU A 95 -3.18 4.08 -4.86
CA LEU A 95 -3.15 4.66 -6.20
C LEU A 95 -4.25 5.71 -6.43
N PHE A 96 -5.50 5.41 -6.06
CA PHE A 96 -6.63 6.28 -6.37
C PHE A 96 -6.89 7.32 -5.30
N PHE A 97 -6.75 6.99 -4.02
CA PHE A 97 -6.97 7.95 -2.93
C PHE A 97 -5.73 8.82 -2.74
N SER A 98 -4.61 8.23 -2.30
CA SER A 98 -3.39 9.03 -2.04
C SER A 98 -2.83 9.65 -3.32
N GLY A 99 -2.82 8.88 -4.42
CA GLY A 99 -2.35 9.39 -5.71
C GLY A 99 -3.15 10.57 -6.24
N SER A 100 -4.48 10.61 -6.06
CA SER A 100 -5.28 11.77 -6.49
C SER A 100 -4.97 13.01 -5.65
N LEU A 101 -4.78 12.87 -4.34
CA LEU A 101 -4.38 13.99 -3.48
C LEU A 101 -3.01 14.54 -3.88
N TYR A 102 -2.04 13.67 -4.20
CA TYR A 102 -0.73 14.13 -4.70
C TYR A 102 -0.85 14.90 -6.01
N LEU A 103 -1.65 14.41 -6.96
CA LEU A 103 -1.87 15.08 -8.24
C LEU A 103 -2.50 16.46 -8.04
N ILE A 104 -3.52 16.58 -7.18
CA ILE A 104 -4.18 17.86 -6.90
C ILE A 104 -3.19 18.88 -6.31
N THR A 105 -2.24 18.43 -5.50
CA THR A 105 -1.26 19.33 -4.84
C THR A 105 -0.01 19.62 -5.66
N ALA A 106 0.22 18.85 -6.74
CA ALA A 106 1.34 19.03 -7.64
C ALA A 106 0.97 19.82 -8.91
N LEU A 107 -0.33 20.06 -9.12
CA LEU A 107 -0.90 20.85 -10.22
C LEU A 107 -1.21 22.28 -9.80
#